data_AF-A0A9D8S2C7-F1
#
_entry.id   AF-A0A9D8S2C7-F1
#
_cell.length_a   1.000
_cell.length_b   1.000
_cell.length_c   1.000
_cell.angle_alpha   90.00
_cell.angle_beta   90.00
_cell.angle_gamma   90.00
#
_symmetry.space_group_name_H-M   'P 1'
#
loop_
_entity.id
_entity.type
_entity.pdbx_description
1 polymer ?
#
loop_
_entity_poly.entity_id
_entity_poly.type
_entity_poly.pdbx_seq_one_letter_code
_entity_poly.pdbx_strand_id
1 'polypeptide(L)' 'HGSWLNLIESFFSKMTKQMLRGIRVTSKEELANRIYLYFDEVNREPVVYHWTYKMEEISVEEAIV' A
#
# COMPACT_ATOMS: atom_id res chain seq x y z
N HIS A 1 -4.08 15.18 -9.47
CA HIS A 1 -4.01 13.87 -10.15
C HIS A 1 -2.65 13.26 -9.83
N GLY A 2 -2.59 12.16 -9.08
CA GLY A 2 -1.33 11.59 -8.54
C GLY A 2 -1.45 10.91 -7.16
N SER A 3 -2.64 10.86 -6.58
CA SER A 3 -2.80 10.36 -5.20
C SER A 3 -2.60 8.85 -5.05
N TRP A 4 -2.77 8.05 -6.12
CA TRP A 4 -2.56 6.60 -6.06
C TRP A 4 -1.09 6.21 -6.14
N LEU A 5 -0.32 6.91 -6.98
CA LEU A 5 1.12 6.75 -7.03
C LEU A 5 1.75 7.07 -5.67
N ASN A 6 1.33 8.18 -5.05
CA ASN A 6 1.79 8.56 -3.72
C ASN A 6 1.51 7.48 -2.66
N LEU A 7 0.38 6.78 -2.75
CA LEU A 7 0.03 5.69 -1.84
C LEU A 7 0.99 4.51 -2.01
N ILE A 8 1.22 4.08 -3.24
CA ILE A 8 2.11 2.96 -3.55
C ILE A 8 3.57 3.30 -3.19
N GLU A 9 4.03 4.51 -3.47
CA GLU A 9 5.36 5.00 -3.09
C GLU A 9 5.55 5.03 -1.56
N SER A 10 4.54 5.52 -0.83
CA SER A 10 4.55 5.55 0.64
C SER A 10 4.55 4.15 1.23
N PHE A 11 3.78 3.23 0.63
CA PHE A 11 3.72 1.84 1.04
C PHE A 11 5.08 1.14 0.91
N PHE A 12 5.73 1.23 -0.25
CA PHE A 12 7.06 0.64 -0.45
C PHE A 12 8.14 1.33 0.39
N SER A 13 8.04 2.64 0.61
CA SER A 13 8.94 3.36 1.51
C SER A 13 8.84 2.84 2.95
N LYS A 14 7.62 2.56 3.44
CA LYS A 14 7.38 1.98 4.77
C LYS A 14 7.92 0.56 4.86
N MET A 15 7.60 -0.29 3.89
CA MET A 15 8.10 -1.67 3.81
C MET A 15 9.63 -1.71 3.82
N THR A 16 10.27 -0.82 3.06
CA THR A 16 11.74 -0.71 3.02
C THR A 16 12.32 -0.39 4.39
N LYS A 17 11.72 0.58 5.09
CA LYS A 17 12.24 1.06 6.39
C LYS A 17 11.93 0.12 7.56
N GLN A 18 10.76 -0.52 7.56
CA GLN A 18 10.29 -1.32 8.69
C GLN A 18 10.57 -2.81 8.56
N MET A 19 10.54 -3.35 7.34
CA MET A 19 10.65 -4.79 7.09
C MET A 19 11.96 -5.17 6.40
N LEU A 20 12.31 -4.50 5.30
CA LEU A 20 13.49 -4.88 4.50
C LEU A 20 14.81 -4.39 5.10
N ARG A 21 14.80 -3.27 5.84
CA ARG A 21 16.03 -2.69 6.40
C ARG A 21 16.62 -3.61 7.47
N GLY A 22 17.75 -4.23 7.14
CA GLY A 22 18.48 -5.13 8.04
C GLY A 22 17.94 -6.56 8.08
N ILE A 23 16.99 -6.91 7.20
CA ILE A 23 16.49 -8.28 7.11
C ILE A 23 17.62 -9.23 6.73
N ARG A 24 17.68 -10.37 7.41
CA ARG A 24 18.57 -11.49 7.09
C ARG A 24 17.72 -12.72 6.86
N VAL A 25 17.94 -13.36 5.70
CA VAL A 25 17.25 -14.55 5.22
C VAL A 25 18.28 -15.47 4.55
N THR A 26 18.03 -16.77 4.56
CA THR A 26 18.95 -17.78 4.01
C THR A 26 18.51 -18.30 2.65
N SER A 27 17.29 -17.99 2.19
CA SER A 27 16.78 -18.40 0.89
C SER A 27 15.81 -17.37 0.27
N LYS A 28 15.59 -17.49 -1.04
CA LYS A 28 14.58 -16.68 -1.76
C LYS A 28 13.16 -17.02 -1.30
N GLU A 29 12.92 -18.27 -0.95
CA GLU A 29 11.62 -18.73 -0.45
C GLU A 29 11.31 -18.09 0.91
N GLU A 30 12.29 -18.04 1.82
CA GLU A 30 12.12 -17.35 3.10
C GLU A 30 11.81 -15.86 2.90
N LEU A 31 12.50 -15.19 1.97
CA LEU A 31 12.21 -13.80 1.63
C LEU A 31 10.77 -13.61 1.15
N ALA A 32 10.31 -14.47 0.23
CA ALA A 32 8.94 -14.41 -0.29
C ALA A 32 7.92 -14.62 0.84
N ASN A 33 8.13 -15.63 1.68
CA ASN A 33 7.25 -15.90 2.82
C ASN A 33 7.19 -14.72 3.80
N ARG A 34 8.32 -14.04 4.07
CA ARG A 34 8.33 -12.84 4.91
C ARG A 34 7.58 -11.67 4.28
N ILE A 35 7.64 -11.50 2.96
CA ILE A 35 6.88 -10.47 2.24
C ILE A 35 5.38 -10.75 2.31
N TYR A 36 4.96 -12.01 2.11
CA TYR A 36 3.55 -12.38 2.25
C TYR A 36 3.04 -12.18 3.68
N LEU A 37 3.83 -12.56 4.68
CA LEU A 37 3.49 -12.31 6.08
C LEU A 37 3.31 -10.80 6.37
N TYR A 38 4.20 -9.96 5.85
CA TYR A 38 4.05 -8.50 5.98
C TYR A 38 2.74 -7.99 5.35
N PHE A 39 2.33 -8.54 4.20
CA PHE A 39 1.03 -8.20 3.60
C PHE A 39 -0.13 -8.64 4.48
N ASP A 40 -0.09 -9.85 5.04
CA ASP A 40 -1.14 -10.34 5.95
C ASP A 40 -1.26 -9.45 7.20
N GLU A 41 -0.13 -9.02 7.77
CA GLU A 41 -0.09 -8.09 8.91
C GLU A 41 -0.68 -6.72 8.55
N VAL A 42 -0.30 -6.15 7.41
CA VAL A 42 -0.85 -4.86 6.97
C VAL A 42 -2.35 -4.95 6.65
N ASN A 43 -2.79 -6.06 6.06
CA ASN A 43 -4.20 -6.28 5.72
C ASN A 43 -5.08 -6.53 6.94
N ARG A 44 -4.53 -7.06 8.04
CA ARG A 44 -5.26 -7.27 9.29
C ARG A 44 -5.69 -5.95 9.93
N GLU A 45 -4.83 -4.95 9.89
CA GLU A 45 -5.09 -3.60 10.43
C GLU A 45 -4.76 -2.53 9.37
N PRO A 46 -5.62 -2.37 8.35
CA PRO A 46 -5.34 -1.47 7.25
C PRO A 46 -5.37 -0.01 7.72
N VAL A 47 -4.33 0.74 7.36
CA VAL A 47 -4.31 2.19 7.60
C VAL A 47 -5.13 2.87 6.50
N VAL A 48 -6.20 3.55 6.89
CA VAL A 48 -7.04 4.31 5.96
C VAL A 48 -6.25 5.49 5.41
N TYR A 49 -5.93 5.43 4.11
CA TYR A 49 -5.26 6.54 3.43
C TYR A 49 -6.26 7.66 3.15
N HIS A 50 -5.93 8.87 3.57
CA HIS A 50 -6.77 10.04 3.34
C HIS A 50 -6.30 10.72 2.05
N TRP A 51 -7.11 10.56 1.00
CA TRP A 51 -6.88 11.19 -0.30
C TRP A 51 -7.10 12.70 -0.16
N THR A 52 -6.06 13.49 -0.38
CA THR A 52 -6.17 14.96 -0.42
C THR A 52 -6.60 15.47 -1.79
N TYR A 53 -6.63 14.61 -2.80
CA TYR A 53 -7.15 14.96 -4.11
C TYR A 53 -8.67 15.06 -4.04
N LYS A 54 -9.20 16.25 -4.35
CA LYS A 54 -10.63 16.47 -4.53
C LYS A 54 -11.11 15.52 -5.62
N MET A 55 -11.83 14.47 -5.23
CA MET A 55 -12.83 13.88 -6.10
C MET A 55 -13.84 15.00 -6.26
N GLU A 56 -13.77 15.75 -7.36
CA GLU A 56 -14.96 16.51 -7.78
C GLU A 56 -16.09 15.48 -7.79
N GLU A 57 -17.15 15.79 -7.03
CA GLU A 57 -18.29 14.91 -6.82
C GLU A 57 -18.66 14.29 -8.16
N ILE A 58 -18.51 12.97 -8.29
CA ILE A 58 -19.09 12.27 -9.42
C ILE A 58 -20.59 12.49 -9.23
N SER A 59 -21.15 13.42 -10.01
CA SER A 59 -22.58 13.68 -9.99
C SER A 59 -23.25 12.36 -10.33
N VAL A 60 -24.21 11.94 -9.50
CA VAL A 60 -24.92 10.67 -9.70
C VAL A 60 -25.65 10.68 -11.06
N GLU A 61 -25.88 11.88 -11.58
CA GLU A 61 -26.43 12.20 -12.89
C GLU A 61 -25.51 11.79 -14.06
N GLU A 62 -24.18 11.90 -13.94
CA GLU A 62 -23.22 11.47 -14.99
C GLU A 62 -23.04 9.95 -15.05
N ALA A 63 -23.35 9.23 -13.97
CA ALA A 63 -23.21 7.77 -13.90
C ALA A 63 -24.39 6.99 -14.52
N ILE A 64 -25.46 7.68 -14.94
CA ILE A 64 -26.71 7.08 -15.46
C ILE A 64 -26.90 7.32 -16.98
N VAL A 65 -25.98 8.00 -17.66
CA VAL A 65 -26.05 8.24 -19.13
C VAL A 65 -25.34 7.17 -19.94
#